data_AF-A0A818V4Z2-F1
#
_entry.id   AF-A0A818V4Z2-F1
#
_cell.length_a   1.000
_cell.length_b   1.000
_cell.length_c   1.000
_cell.angle_alpha   90.00
_cell.angle_beta   90.00
_cell.angle_gamma   90.00
#
_symmetry.space_group_name_H-M   'P 1'
#
loop_
_entity.id
_entity.type
_entity.pdbx_description
1 polymer ?
#
loop_
_entity_poly.entity_id
_entity_poly.type
_entity_poly.pdbx_seq_one_letter_code
_entity_poly.pdbx_strand_id
1 'polypeptide(L)'
;MKVQGIFTEISSICVSLRQATKQCDRNSISISFVPASYDDQSIKNFLTNCRDGNYSTLNNINKLEFQYHDQISIWWYTSGTFLYSMLNRALRTVEIDTIIKTGIFVHDLHHHIEQLHQEQFSGQEKPQFTDYRSQCLPKVDFEKLLKSRDGLMSFNNFLSTNRDPDMGVFYATTNITNYNVITILLEKTVDPPNPSMPFASVGHVSIFGSENEILFSMHNVFRIENIEPVDIENNRMWKVELKLTSDADQQLSALAKLVREEAHPGSSSWHRMGELLLLLV
;
A
#
# COMPACT_ATOMS: atom_id res chain seq x y z
N MET A 1 -12.27 3.61 6.87
CA MET A 1 -10.91 3.13 7.17
C MET A 1 -11.04 2.08 8.27
N LYS A 2 -10.49 0.88 8.09
CA LYS A 2 -10.05 0.06 9.21
C LYS A 2 -8.56 0.26 9.26
N VAL A 3 -8.05 0.97 10.26
CA VAL A 3 -6.64 0.85 10.58
C VAL A 3 -6.50 -0.49 11.28
N GLN A 4 -6.26 -1.55 10.50
CA GLN A 4 -5.79 -2.80 11.07
C GLN A 4 -4.33 -2.58 11.46
N GLY A 5 -4.07 -2.56 12.77
CA GLY A 5 -2.73 -2.57 13.34
C GLY A 5 -2.08 -1.20 13.56
N ILE A 6 -2.59 -0.42 14.51
CA ILE A 6 -1.73 0.55 15.22
C ILE A 6 -1.15 -0.20 16.41
N PHE A 7 0.12 -0.57 16.31
CA PHE A 7 0.81 -1.30 17.35
C PHE A 7 1.91 -0.44 17.94
N THR A 8 1.78 -0.14 19.23
CA THR A 8 2.71 0.72 19.97
C THR A 8 3.85 -0.06 20.63
N GLU A 9 3.70 -1.38 20.80
CA GLU A 9 4.72 -2.27 21.38
C GLU A 9 4.65 -3.68 20.79
N ILE A 10 5.81 -4.34 20.60
CA ILE A 10 5.93 -5.70 20.05
C ILE A 10 5.14 -6.72 20.88
N SER A 11 5.13 -6.57 22.21
CA SER A 11 4.37 -7.42 23.14
C SER A 11 2.86 -7.43 22.86
N SER A 12 2.31 -6.27 22.49
CA SER A 12 0.90 -6.10 22.13
C SER A 12 0.56 -6.77 20.78
N ILE A 13 1.52 -6.74 19.84
CA ILE A 13 1.45 -7.50 18.58
C ILE A 13 1.41 -8.99 18.90
N CYS A 14 2.35 -9.51 19.70
CA CYS A 14 2.41 -10.93 20.07
C CYS A 14 1.14 -11.45 20.75
N VAL A 15 0.52 -10.66 21.63
CA VAL A 15 -0.73 -11.06 22.31
C VAL A 15 -1.90 -11.08 21.33
N SER A 16 -1.97 -10.10 20.43
CA SER A 16 -3.00 -10.03 19.38
C SER A 16 -2.85 -11.17 18.36
N LEU A 17 -1.62 -11.43 17.91
CA LEU A 17 -1.23 -12.56 17.05
C LEU A 17 -1.65 -13.91 17.66
N ARG A 18 -1.41 -14.12 18.97
CA ARG A 18 -1.77 -15.34 19.70
C ARG A 18 -3.27 -15.51 19.95
N GLN A 19 -4.04 -14.43 19.96
CA GLN A 19 -5.50 -14.47 20.09
C GLN A 19 -6.16 -14.71 18.74
N ALA A 20 -5.66 -14.10 17.67
CA ALA A 20 -6.17 -14.27 16.30
C ALA A 20 -5.94 -15.71 15.78
N THR A 21 -4.78 -16.31 16.05
CA THR A 21 -4.45 -17.71 15.73
C THR A 21 -5.34 -18.75 16.42
N LYS A 22 -5.98 -18.41 17.56
CA LYS A 22 -6.90 -19.31 18.26
C LYS A 22 -8.32 -19.29 17.71
N GLN A 23 -8.66 -18.38 16.78
CA GLN A 23 -10.06 -18.07 16.51
C GLN A 23 -10.53 -18.12 15.04
N CYS A 24 -9.69 -18.42 14.04
CA CYS A 24 -10.17 -18.48 12.66
C CYS A 24 -9.60 -19.61 11.80
N ASP A 25 -10.52 -20.37 11.21
CA ASP A 25 -10.38 -21.17 9.99
C ASP A 25 -10.69 -20.28 8.77
N ARG A 26 -9.90 -20.44 7.69
CA ARG A 26 -10.07 -20.02 6.28
C ARG A 26 -9.42 -18.71 5.78
N ASN A 27 -8.38 -18.97 4.96
CA ASN A 27 -8.08 -18.44 3.61
C ASN A 27 -7.45 -17.04 3.44
N SER A 28 -6.58 -16.96 2.43
CA SER A 28 -5.26 -16.32 2.49
C SER A 28 -4.77 -15.82 1.12
N ILE A 29 -4.18 -14.61 0.99
CA ILE A 29 -3.17 -14.25 -0.06
C ILE A 29 -2.10 -13.24 0.41
N SER A 30 -0.84 -13.58 0.12
CA SER A 30 0.37 -12.76 -0.03
C SER A 30 0.88 -12.93 -1.47
N ILE A 31 1.39 -11.85 -2.06
CA ILE A 31 1.53 -11.69 -3.53
C ILE A 31 2.82 -12.31 -4.11
N SER A 32 3.80 -12.65 -3.27
CA SER A 32 5.01 -13.38 -3.70
C SER A 32 4.77 -14.87 -4.02
N PHE A 33 3.52 -15.34 -3.92
CA PHE A 33 3.15 -16.75 -4.06
C PHE A 33 2.15 -17.05 -5.18
N VAL A 34 1.65 -16.05 -5.91
CA VAL A 34 0.86 -16.32 -7.13
C VAL A 34 1.83 -16.89 -8.17
N PRO A 35 1.74 -18.18 -8.52
CA PRO A 35 2.58 -18.72 -9.58
C PRO A 35 2.19 -17.97 -10.84
N ALA A 36 3.16 -17.33 -11.47
CA ALA A 36 3.02 -16.77 -12.80
C ALA A 36 2.86 -17.91 -13.82
N SER A 37 1.74 -18.64 -13.80
CA SER A 37 1.25 -19.22 -15.05
C SER A 37 0.58 -18.08 -15.81
N TYR A 38 1.43 -17.25 -16.42
CA TYR A 38 1.03 -16.16 -17.28
C TYR A 38 0.44 -16.76 -18.55
N ASP A 39 -0.84 -17.12 -18.49
CA ASP A 39 -1.59 -17.59 -19.65
C ASP A 39 -2.69 -16.59 -19.99
N ASP A 40 -3.11 -16.58 -21.26
CA ASP A 40 -4.22 -15.74 -21.73
C ASP A 40 -5.50 -15.96 -20.90
N GLN A 41 -5.63 -17.12 -20.25
CA GLN A 41 -6.75 -17.45 -19.40
C GLN A 41 -6.76 -16.61 -18.11
N SER A 42 -5.60 -16.32 -17.53
CA SER A 42 -5.47 -15.51 -16.32
C SER A 42 -5.91 -14.06 -16.55
N ILE A 43 -5.54 -13.46 -17.69
CA ILE A 43 -6.02 -12.13 -18.09
C ILE A 43 -7.54 -12.14 -18.37
N LYS A 44 -8.04 -13.17 -19.06
CA LYS A 44 -9.50 -13.33 -19.29
C LYS A 44 -10.29 -13.49 -17.99
N ASN A 45 -9.74 -14.21 -17.01
CA ASN A 45 -10.38 -14.37 -15.70
C ASN A 45 -10.41 -13.04 -14.93
N PHE A 46 -9.33 -12.27 -14.97
CA PHE A 46 -9.26 -10.93 -14.41
C PHE A 46 -10.32 -10.01 -15.04
N LEU A 47 -10.40 -9.95 -16.37
CA LEU A 47 -11.37 -9.12 -17.09
C LEU A 47 -12.81 -9.54 -16.84
N THR A 48 -13.08 -10.86 -16.77
CA THR A 48 -14.39 -11.40 -16.39
C THR A 48 -14.77 -10.94 -14.98
N ASN A 49 -13.85 -11.01 -14.02
CA ASN A 49 -14.10 -10.51 -12.67
C ASN A 49 -14.37 -8.99 -12.64
N CYS A 50 -13.69 -8.21 -13.49
CA CYS A 50 -13.97 -6.78 -13.62
C CYS A 50 -15.40 -6.52 -14.11
N ARG A 51 -15.90 -7.34 -15.05
CA ARG A 51 -17.28 -7.28 -15.57
C ARG A 51 -18.30 -7.66 -14.50
N ASP A 52 -18.11 -8.82 -13.87
CA ASP A 52 -19.05 -9.37 -12.89
C ASP A 52 -19.16 -8.51 -11.63
N GLY A 53 -18.04 -7.93 -11.19
CA GLY A 53 -18.01 -7.04 -10.03
C GLY A 53 -18.57 -5.63 -10.31
N ASN A 54 -18.95 -5.33 -11.55
CA ASN A 54 -19.49 -4.03 -11.99
C ASN A 54 -18.62 -2.85 -11.51
N TYR A 55 -17.30 -3.01 -11.59
CA TYR A 55 -16.35 -2.00 -11.10
C TYR A 55 -16.28 -0.77 -12.01
N SER A 56 -16.75 -0.89 -13.25
CA SER A 56 -16.70 0.15 -14.28
C SER A 56 -17.71 -0.09 -15.38
N THR A 57 -17.86 0.91 -16.26
CA THR A 57 -18.58 0.76 -17.53
C THR A 57 -17.93 -0.31 -18.42
N LEU A 58 -18.75 -1.00 -19.22
CA LEU A 58 -18.29 -1.99 -20.19
C LEU A 58 -17.27 -1.40 -21.19
N ASN A 59 -17.44 -0.14 -21.59
CA ASN A 59 -16.48 0.53 -22.49
C ASN A 59 -15.07 0.60 -21.90
N ASN A 60 -14.94 0.93 -20.62
CA ASN A 60 -13.63 1.00 -19.97
C ASN A 60 -13.00 -0.38 -19.81
N ILE A 61 -13.80 -1.40 -19.52
CA ILE A 61 -13.32 -2.79 -19.39
C ILE A 61 -12.90 -3.33 -20.76
N ASN A 62 -13.68 -3.06 -21.81
CA ASN A 62 -13.32 -3.47 -23.17
C ASN A 62 -12.06 -2.74 -23.64
N LYS A 63 -11.89 -1.45 -23.31
CA LYS A 63 -10.64 -0.73 -23.58
C LYS A 63 -9.45 -1.43 -22.92
N LEU A 64 -9.58 -1.82 -21.66
CA LEU A 64 -8.54 -2.58 -20.95
C LEU A 64 -8.27 -3.92 -21.65
N GLU A 65 -9.30 -4.67 -22.05
CA GLU A 65 -9.15 -5.96 -22.74
C GLU A 65 -8.39 -5.83 -24.07
N PHE A 66 -8.72 -4.84 -24.89
CA PHE A 66 -8.10 -4.67 -26.21
C PHE A 66 -6.71 -4.06 -26.16
N GLN A 67 -6.42 -3.23 -25.15
CA GLN A 67 -5.19 -2.43 -25.08
C GLN A 67 -4.27 -2.83 -23.92
N TYR A 68 -4.59 -3.91 -23.18
CA TYR A 68 -3.87 -4.26 -21.94
C TYR A 68 -2.36 -4.26 -22.14
N HIS A 69 -1.90 -4.91 -23.20
CA HIS A 69 -0.48 -5.09 -23.54
C HIS A 69 0.14 -3.90 -24.29
N ASP A 70 -0.66 -2.92 -24.70
CA ASP A 70 -0.17 -1.72 -25.40
C ASP A 70 0.47 -0.71 -24.43
N GLN A 71 0.27 -0.89 -23.13
CA GLN A 71 0.74 -0.01 -22.07
C GLN A 71 1.22 -0.83 -20.86
N ILE A 72 2.15 -0.29 -20.09
CA ILE A 72 2.55 -0.95 -18.84
C ILE A 72 1.45 -0.80 -17.77
N SER A 73 1.39 -1.73 -16.81
CA SER A 73 0.34 -1.74 -15.78
C SER A 73 0.31 -0.46 -14.92
N ILE A 74 1.42 0.27 -14.77
CA ILE A 74 1.48 1.58 -14.10
C ILE A 74 0.60 2.60 -14.83
N TRP A 75 0.62 2.62 -16.17
CA TRP A 75 -0.22 3.51 -16.95
C TRP A 75 -1.70 3.20 -16.70
N TRP A 76 -2.07 1.93 -16.74
CA TRP A 76 -3.44 1.48 -16.44
C TRP A 76 -3.88 1.83 -15.03
N TYR A 77 -2.99 1.65 -14.05
CA TYR A 77 -3.24 2.01 -12.66
C TYR A 77 -3.45 3.53 -12.50
N THR A 78 -2.65 4.37 -13.15
CA THR A 78 -2.72 5.84 -13.04
C THR A 78 -3.78 6.49 -13.94
N SER A 79 -4.28 5.79 -14.96
CA SER A 79 -5.17 6.30 -16.02
C SER A 79 -6.53 6.90 -15.59
N GLY A 80 -6.82 7.01 -14.29
CA GLY A 80 -8.13 7.44 -13.79
C GLY A 80 -9.27 6.46 -14.10
N THR A 81 -8.92 5.23 -14.52
CA THR A 81 -9.89 4.13 -14.68
C THR A 81 -10.30 3.56 -13.31
N PHE A 82 -11.05 2.47 -13.32
CA PHE A 82 -11.49 1.79 -12.11
C PHE A 82 -10.40 1.01 -11.37
N LEU A 83 -9.24 0.75 -12.00
CA LEU A 83 -8.22 -0.13 -11.44
C LEU A 83 -7.62 0.44 -10.15
N TYR A 84 -7.27 1.72 -10.13
CA TYR A 84 -6.79 2.40 -8.92
C TYR A 84 -7.77 2.27 -7.75
N SER A 85 -9.04 2.59 -7.99
CA SER A 85 -10.06 2.62 -6.93
C SER A 85 -10.47 1.21 -6.48
N MET A 86 -10.63 0.28 -7.42
CA MET A 86 -10.92 -1.13 -7.17
C MET A 86 -9.83 -1.79 -6.33
N LEU A 87 -8.58 -1.73 -6.79
CA LEU A 87 -7.46 -2.42 -6.13
C LEU A 87 -7.17 -1.83 -4.76
N ASN A 88 -7.08 -0.50 -4.68
CA ASN A 88 -6.81 0.13 -3.40
C ASN A 88 -7.97 -0.03 -2.41
N ARG A 89 -9.21 -0.18 -2.87
CA ARG A 89 -10.32 -0.55 -1.98
C ARG A 89 -10.10 -1.98 -1.49
N ALA A 90 -9.95 -2.93 -2.41
CA ALA A 90 -9.82 -4.34 -2.09
C ALA A 90 -8.66 -4.63 -1.13
N LEU A 91 -7.49 -4.01 -1.34
CA LEU A 91 -6.32 -4.14 -0.48
C LEU A 91 -6.53 -3.50 0.91
N ARG A 92 -7.27 -2.38 1.00
CA ARG A 92 -7.56 -1.72 2.28
C ARG A 92 -8.64 -2.44 3.10
N THR A 93 -9.59 -3.11 2.44
CA THR A 93 -10.71 -3.82 3.08
C THR A 93 -10.48 -5.32 3.17
N VAL A 94 -9.35 -5.80 2.64
CA VAL A 94 -9.01 -7.22 2.54
C VAL A 94 -10.13 -8.00 1.83
N GLU A 95 -10.62 -7.47 0.69
CA GLU A 95 -11.55 -8.19 -0.21
C GLU A 95 -10.79 -9.32 -0.90
N ILE A 96 -10.57 -10.43 -0.18
CA ILE A 96 -9.70 -11.55 -0.59
C ILE A 96 -10.02 -12.00 -2.01
N ASP A 97 -11.28 -12.32 -2.32
CA ASP A 97 -11.68 -12.79 -3.65
C ASP A 97 -11.28 -11.82 -4.77
N THR A 98 -11.42 -10.51 -4.54
CA THR A 98 -10.99 -9.49 -5.50
C THR A 98 -9.48 -9.47 -5.63
N ILE A 99 -8.74 -9.55 -4.52
CA ILE A 99 -7.26 -9.61 -4.52
C ILE A 99 -6.78 -10.84 -5.31
N ILE A 100 -7.37 -12.01 -5.09
CA ILE A 100 -7.03 -13.25 -5.82
C ILE A 100 -7.26 -13.06 -7.33
N LYS A 101 -8.47 -12.63 -7.70
CA LYS A 101 -8.89 -12.55 -9.10
C LYS A 101 -8.21 -11.42 -9.87
N THR A 102 -7.61 -10.46 -9.17
CA THR A 102 -6.82 -9.37 -9.76
C THR A 102 -5.31 -9.59 -9.59
N GLY A 103 -4.91 -10.76 -9.10
CA GLY A 103 -3.52 -11.08 -8.75
C GLY A 103 -2.53 -10.90 -9.91
N ILE A 104 -2.94 -11.17 -11.15
CA ILE A 104 -2.08 -10.96 -12.33
C ILE A 104 -1.74 -9.48 -12.53
N PHE A 105 -2.73 -8.59 -12.44
CA PHE A 105 -2.49 -7.15 -12.55
C PHE A 105 -1.66 -6.62 -11.39
N VAL A 106 -1.92 -7.12 -10.19
CA VAL A 106 -1.15 -6.76 -8.99
C VAL A 106 0.31 -7.19 -9.12
N HIS A 107 0.56 -8.38 -9.68
CA HIS A 107 1.89 -8.88 -10.00
C HIS A 107 2.58 -7.97 -11.03
N ASP A 108 1.93 -7.69 -12.17
CA ASP A 108 2.50 -6.84 -13.22
C ASP A 108 2.81 -5.43 -12.70
N LEU A 109 1.91 -4.85 -11.89
CA LEU A 109 2.10 -3.53 -11.29
C LEU A 109 3.30 -3.51 -10.33
N HIS A 110 3.41 -4.52 -9.46
CA HIS A 110 4.55 -4.65 -8.57
C HIS A 110 5.87 -4.81 -9.36
N HIS A 111 5.90 -5.68 -10.36
CA HIS A 111 7.09 -5.95 -11.16
C HIS A 111 7.55 -4.72 -11.96
N HIS A 112 6.63 -3.98 -12.59
CA HIS A 112 7.00 -2.75 -13.28
C HIS A 112 7.53 -1.67 -12.34
N ILE A 113 7.02 -1.58 -11.10
CA ILE A 113 7.57 -0.68 -10.07
C ILE A 113 8.98 -1.14 -9.68
N GLU A 114 9.23 -2.43 -9.50
CA GLU A 114 10.57 -2.96 -9.21
C GLU A 114 11.57 -2.67 -10.33
N GLN A 115 11.18 -2.86 -11.59
CA GLN A 115 12.04 -2.57 -12.74
C GLN A 115 12.43 -1.09 -12.78
N LEU A 116 11.46 -0.19 -12.66
CA LEU A 116 11.74 1.25 -12.59
C LEU A 116 12.55 1.62 -11.35
N HIS A 117 12.29 0.99 -10.21
CA HIS A 117 13.08 1.21 -8.99
C HIS A 117 14.54 0.86 -9.23
N GLN A 118 14.82 -0.30 -9.84
CA GLN A 118 16.17 -0.71 -10.19
C GLN A 118 16.80 0.28 -11.18
N GLU A 119 16.10 0.70 -12.23
CA GLU A 119 16.62 1.66 -13.20
C GLU A 119 16.95 3.03 -12.59
N GLN A 120 16.12 3.52 -11.67
CA GLN A 120 16.20 4.88 -11.14
C GLN A 120 17.07 4.99 -9.87
N PHE A 121 17.04 3.94 -9.03
CA PHE A 121 17.57 3.96 -7.67
C PHE A 121 18.60 2.86 -7.38
N SER A 122 18.92 1.95 -8.32
CA SER A 122 20.10 1.09 -8.17
C SER A 122 21.41 1.84 -8.48
N GLY A 123 22.51 1.47 -7.82
CA GLY A 123 23.83 2.06 -8.03
C GLY A 123 24.33 2.97 -6.90
N GLN A 124 25.05 4.04 -7.25
CA GLN A 124 25.64 5.00 -6.29
C GLN A 124 24.60 5.55 -5.31
N GLU A 125 25.05 5.95 -4.11
CA GLU A 125 24.22 6.60 -3.09
C GLU A 125 23.37 7.71 -3.72
N LYS A 126 22.05 7.52 -3.65
CA LYS A 126 21.09 8.52 -4.09
C LYS A 126 20.77 9.41 -2.89
N PRO A 127 20.57 10.72 -3.11
CA PRO A 127 20.16 11.60 -2.04
C PRO A 127 18.80 11.15 -1.48
N GLN A 128 18.67 11.27 -0.16
CA GLN A 128 17.39 11.24 0.52
C GLN A 128 16.42 12.25 -0.12
N PHE A 129 15.14 11.92 -0.12
CA PHE A 129 14.10 12.82 -0.60
C PHE A 129 12.84 12.73 0.24
N THR A 130 11.94 13.68 0.01
CA THR A 130 10.65 13.79 0.71
C THR A 130 9.49 13.74 -0.26
N ASP A 131 8.47 12.94 0.07
CA ASP A 131 7.22 12.87 -0.68
C ASP A 131 6.01 13.20 0.20
N TYR A 132 5.00 13.76 -0.43
CA TYR A 132 3.80 14.28 0.20
C TYR A 132 2.55 13.52 -0.25
N ARG A 133 1.63 13.28 0.69
CA ARG A 133 0.27 12.80 0.38
C ARG A 133 -0.69 13.24 1.46
N SER A 134 -1.79 13.88 1.08
CA SER A 134 -2.89 14.12 2.01
C SER A 134 -3.86 12.95 2.09
N GLN A 135 -4.43 12.75 3.27
CA GLN A 135 -5.45 11.73 3.52
C GLN A 135 -6.45 12.20 4.58
N CYS A 136 -7.72 11.82 4.43
CA CYS A 136 -8.72 11.99 5.48
C CYS A 136 -8.82 10.71 6.34
N LEU A 137 -8.84 10.88 7.66
CA LEU A 137 -9.06 9.82 8.64
C LEU A 137 -10.33 10.09 9.44
N PRO A 138 -11.16 9.09 9.77
CA PRO A 138 -12.17 9.24 10.80
C PRO A 138 -11.49 9.66 12.13
N LYS A 139 -12.14 10.55 12.89
CA LYS A 139 -11.62 11.03 14.18
C LYS A 139 -11.13 9.92 15.11
N VAL A 140 -11.90 8.84 15.23
CA VAL A 140 -11.55 7.67 16.05
C VAL A 140 -10.23 7.03 15.67
N ASP A 141 -9.89 7.01 14.38
CA ASP A 141 -8.64 6.42 13.92
C ASP A 141 -7.47 7.43 14.03
N PHE A 142 -7.75 8.71 13.87
CA PHE A 142 -6.79 9.78 14.16
C PHE A 142 -6.38 9.81 15.64
N GLU A 143 -7.33 9.63 16.57
CA GLU A 143 -7.04 9.53 18.01
C GLU A 143 -6.14 8.34 18.36
N LYS A 144 -6.23 7.24 17.59
CA LYS A 144 -5.29 6.12 17.73
C LYS A 144 -3.91 6.48 17.18
N LEU A 145 -3.85 7.19 16.04
CA LEU A 145 -2.60 7.66 15.45
C LEU A 145 -1.82 8.58 16.40
N LEU A 146 -2.50 9.48 17.11
CA LEU A 146 -1.87 10.34 18.12
C LEU A 146 -1.19 9.56 19.26
N LYS A 147 -1.65 8.34 19.55
CA LYS A 147 -1.09 7.47 20.59
C LYS A 147 0.06 6.61 20.08
N SER A 148 0.37 6.66 18.79
CA SER A 148 1.41 5.84 18.16
C SER A 148 2.64 6.63 17.71
N ARG A 149 2.97 7.69 18.44
CA ARG A 149 4.27 8.38 18.26
C ARG A 149 5.40 7.37 18.48
N ASP A 150 6.44 7.46 17.65
CA ASP A 150 7.55 6.50 17.58
C ASP A 150 7.12 5.07 17.16
N GLY A 151 5.86 4.85 16.81
CA GLY A 151 5.32 3.59 16.32
C GLY A 151 5.54 3.37 14.82
N LEU A 152 4.94 2.30 14.29
CA LEU A 152 4.97 1.99 12.86
C LEU A 152 3.61 2.29 12.21
N MET A 153 3.66 2.77 10.97
CA MET A 153 2.51 2.94 10.09
C MET A 153 2.72 2.14 8.81
N SER A 154 1.83 1.19 8.52
CA SER A 154 1.91 0.34 7.33
C SER A 154 0.84 0.69 6.30
N PHE A 155 1.21 0.62 5.01
CA PHE A 155 0.30 0.75 3.89
C PHE A 155 0.26 -0.55 3.08
N ASN A 156 -0.88 -1.23 3.11
CA ASN A 156 -1.08 -2.51 2.41
C ASN A 156 -1.40 -2.34 0.92
N ASN A 157 -1.75 -1.13 0.50
CA ASN A 157 -2.06 -0.80 -0.88
C ASN A 157 -0.88 -0.09 -1.56
N PHE A 158 -0.85 -0.12 -2.89
CA PHE A 158 0.02 0.75 -3.68
C PHE A 158 -0.22 2.21 -3.30
N LEU A 159 0.86 2.95 -3.07
CA LEU A 159 0.80 4.29 -2.51
C LEU A 159 1.35 5.31 -3.50
N SER A 160 0.44 6.08 -4.10
CA SER A 160 0.79 7.23 -4.94
C SER A 160 1.09 8.44 -4.07
N THR A 161 2.16 9.15 -4.34
CA THR A 161 2.60 10.35 -3.60
C THR A 161 3.21 11.34 -4.58
N ASN A 162 3.45 12.58 -4.15
CA ASN A 162 4.04 13.59 -5.01
C ASN A 162 5.22 14.28 -4.30
N ARG A 163 6.30 14.59 -5.03
CA ARG A 163 7.43 15.37 -4.49
C ARG A 163 7.14 16.86 -4.37
N ASP A 164 6.10 17.34 -5.01
CA ASP A 164 5.62 18.70 -4.85
C ASP A 164 4.74 18.82 -3.57
N PRO A 165 5.16 19.58 -2.56
CA PRO A 165 4.38 19.76 -1.33
C PRO A 165 3.01 20.40 -1.59
N ASP A 166 2.89 21.31 -2.57
CA ASP A 166 1.64 22.02 -2.85
C ASP A 166 0.58 21.08 -3.42
N MET A 167 0.99 20.16 -4.31
CA MET A 167 0.13 19.08 -4.81
C MET A 167 -0.26 18.10 -3.69
N GLY A 168 0.67 17.84 -2.76
CA GLY A 168 0.39 17.06 -1.56
C GLY A 168 -0.71 17.69 -0.70
N VAL A 169 -0.71 19.02 -0.54
CA VAL A 169 -1.68 19.80 0.24
C VAL A 169 -3.00 20.05 -0.50
N PHE A 170 -2.98 20.16 -1.84
CA PHE A 170 -4.19 20.42 -2.62
C PHE A 170 -5.32 19.42 -2.34
N TYR A 171 -4.99 18.13 -2.16
CA TYR A 171 -5.97 17.10 -1.82
C TYR A 171 -6.53 17.19 -0.39
N ALA A 172 -5.85 17.89 0.53
CA ALA A 172 -6.27 18.05 1.92
C ALA A 172 -7.47 19.00 2.10
N THR A 173 -7.64 19.96 1.19
CA THR A 173 -8.58 21.10 1.35
C THR A 173 -9.99 20.81 0.84
N THR A 174 -10.22 19.69 0.15
CA THR A 174 -11.49 19.41 -0.54
C THR A 174 -12.61 18.86 0.35
N ASN A 175 -12.33 18.49 1.61
CA ASN A 175 -13.28 17.79 2.51
C ASN A 175 -13.54 18.49 3.87
N ILE A 176 -13.28 19.80 3.98
CA ILE A 176 -13.34 20.56 5.25
C ILE A 176 -14.76 20.57 5.89
N THR A 177 -15.81 20.21 5.15
CA THR A 177 -17.21 20.26 5.60
C THR A 177 -17.65 19.09 6.48
N ASN A 178 -16.92 17.97 6.53
CA ASN A 178 -17.27 16.82 7.36
C ASN A 178 -16.56 16.86 8.72
N TYR A 179 -17.30 17.19 9.78
CA TYR A 179 -16.77 17.31 11.14
C TYR A 179 -16.28 15.99 11.76
N ASN A 180 -16.52 14.83 11.14
CA ASN A 180 -16.11 13.52 11.68
C ASN A 180 -14.81 12.99 11.08
N VAL A 181 -14.17 13.75 10.20
CA VAL A 181 -12.87 13.41 9.63
C VAL A 181 -11.82 14.47 9.98
N ILE A 182 -10.59 14.03 10.13
CA ILE A 182 -9.39 14.85 10.28
C ILE A 182 -8.54 14.65 9.03
N THR A 183 -8.04 15.74 8.48
CA THR A 183 -7.11 15.70 7.36
C THR A 183 -5.69 15.57 7.92
N ILE A 184 -4.93 14.62 7.38
CA ILE A 184 -3.51 14.46 7.66
C ILE A 184 -2.70 14.69 6.38
N LEU A 185 -1.60 15.43 6.50
CA LEU A 185 -0.56 15.54 5.50
C LEU A 185 0.57 14.59 5.91
N LEU A 186 0.76 13.54 5.11
CA LEU A 186 1.86 12.60 5.28
C LEU A 186 3.09 13.13 4.57
N GLU A 187 4.07 13.59 5.33
CA GLU A 187 5.41 13.95 4.86
C GLU A 187 6.31 12.73 5.05
N LYS A 188 6.82 12.16 3.96
CA LYS A 188 7.56 10.89 3.97
C LYS A 188 8.99 11.11 3.56
N THR A 189 9.92 10.85 4.46
CA THR A 189 11.36 10.82 4.18
C THR A 189 11.78 9.44 3.71
N VAL A 190 12.48 9.39 2.57
CA VAL A 190 12.88 8.15 1.91
C VAL A 190 14.39 8.14 1.69
N ASP A 191 15.05 7.12 2.22
CA ASP A 191 16.48 6.85 2.07
C ASP A 191 16.70 5.72 1.04
N PRO A 192 17.18 6.02 -0.18
CA PRO A 192 17.51 4.98 -1.17
C PRO A 192 18.96 4.50 -1.03
N PRO A 193 19.31 3.29 -1.52
CA PRO A 193 18.39 2.28 -2.07
C PRO A 193 17.69 1.49 -0.95
N ASN A 194 16.44 1.10 -1.20
CA ASN A 194 15.68 0.23 -0.30
C ASN A 194 15.08 -0.94 -1.11
N PRO A 195 15.86 -2.02 -1.32
CA PRO A 195 15.44 -3.12 -2.20
C PRO A 195 14.21 -3.88 -1.66
N SER A 196 13.99 -3.87 -0.34
CA SER A 196 12.87 -4.54 0.31
C SER A 196 11.54 -3.80 0.12
N MET A 197 11.56 -2.51 -0.25
CA MET A 197 10.37 -1.68 -0.43
C MET A 197 10.48 -0.87 -1.73
N PRO A 198 10.16 -1.50 -2.89
CA PRO A 198 10.33 -0.85 -4.19
C PRO A 198 9.34 0.30 -4.38
N PHE A 199 9.84 1.36 -5.00
CA PHE A 199 9.11 2.55 -5.40
C PHE A 199 9.73 3.14 -6.66
N ALA A 200 8.95 3.88 -7.44
CA ALA A 200 9.42 4.47 -8.67
C ALA A 200 8.84 5.87 -8.88
N SER A 201 9.63 6.74 -9.51
CA SER A 201 9.08 7.91 -10.18
C SER A 201 8.36 7.47 -11.43
N VAL A 202 7.07 7.80 -11.52
CA VAL A 202 6.19 7.29 -12.59
C VAL A 202 5.74 8.36 -13.57
N GLY A 203 6.15 9.62 -13.39
CA GLY A 203 5.75 10.73 -14.26
C GLY A 203 5.81 10.36 -15.75
N HIS A 204 6.97 9.88 -16.22
CA HIS A 204 7.21 9.51 -17.62
C HIS A 204 6.43 8.29 -18.18
N VAL A 205 5.83 7.45 -17.33
CA VAL A 205 5.05 6.26 -17.76
C VAL A 205 3.59 6.31 -17.34
N SER A 206 3.24 7.23 -16.44
CA SER A 206 1.87 7.48 -16.01
C SER A 206 1.08 8.20 -17.10
N ILE A 207 -0.25 8.22 -16.98
CA ILE A 207 -1.08 9.05 -17.85
C ILE A 207 -0.82 10.56 -17.64
N PHE A 208 -0.29 10.92 -16.47
CA PHE A 208 -0.03 12.30 -16.03
C PHE A 208 1.45 12.65 -16.22
N GLY A 209 1.95 12.44 -17.44
CA GLY A 209 3.34 12.56 -17.93
C GLY A 209 4.30 13.56 -17.27
N SER A 210 3.78 14.61 -16.64
CA SER A 210 4.50 15.75 -16.07
C SER A 210 4.45 15.84 -14.54
N GLU A 211 3.72 14.97 -13.85
CA GLU A 211 3.66 15.01 -12.38
C GLU A 211 4.92 14.42 -11.74
N ASN A 212 5.35 15.01 -10.62
CA ASN A 212 6.42 14.47 -9.80
C ASN A 212 5.91 13.32 -8.89
N GLU A 213 5.16 12.40 -9.48
CA GLU A 213 4.56 11.27 -8.78
C GLU A 213 5.61 10.20 -8.45
N ILE A 214 5.66 9.80 -7.17
CA ILE A 214 6.34 8.59 -6.70
C ILE A 214 5.27 7.57 -6.33
N LEU A 215 5.32 6.41 -6.99
CA LEU A 215 4.45 5.27 -6.73
C LEU A 215 5.23 4.20 -5.96
N PHE A 216 4.82 3.96 -4.72
CA PHE A 216 5.34 2.87 -3.93
C PHE A 216 4.53 1.59 -4.17
N SER A 217 5.23 0.45 -4.09
CA SER A 217 4.59 -0.85 -4.13
C SER A 217 3.76 -1.12 -2.86
N MET A 218 3.24 -2.33 -2.68
CA MET A 218 2.48 -2.69 -1.47
C MET A 218 3.40 -2.97 -0.29
N HIS A 219 2.81 -2.99 0.91
CA HIS A 219 3.44 -3.39 2.17
C HIS A 219 4.59 -2.48 2.63
N ASN A 220 4.53 -1.20 2.27
CA ASN A 220 5.48 -0.22 2.80
C ASN A 220 5.18 0.03 4.27
N VAL A 221 6.24 0.07 5.08
CA VAL A 221 6.16 0.39 6.49
C VAL A 221 7.00 1.64 6.74
N PHE A 222 6.45 2.54 7.53
CA PHE A 222 7.07 3.80 7.91
C PHE A 222 7.13 3.91 9.43
N ARG A 223 8.22 4.48 9.94
CA ARG A 223 8.34 4.94 11.32
C ARG A 223 7.64 6.29 11.44
N ILE A 224 6.79 6.45 12.46
CA ILE A 224 6.20 7.76 12.79
C ILE A 224 7.23 8.53 13.62
N GLU A 225 7.77 9.61 13.07
CA GLU A 225 8.76 10.45 13.74
C GLU A 225 8.08 11.59 14.52
N ASN A 226 7.08 12.23 13.91
CA ASN A 226 6.39 13.36 14.52
C ASN A 226 4.93 13.46 14.07
N ILE A 227 4.09 14.03 14.94
CA ILE A 227 2.70 14.38 14.63
C ILE A 227 2.42 15.75 15.22
N GLU A 228 2.10 16.72 14.38
CA GLU A 228 1.89 18.11 14.79
C GLU A 228 0.77 18.80 14.01
N PRO A 229 0.05 19.77 14.61
CA PRO A 229 -0.99 20.52 13.90
C PRO A 229 -0.35 21.46 12.86
N VAL A 230 -0.93 21.53 11.67
CA VAL A 230 -0.54 22.49 10.60
C VAL A 230 -1.31 23.80 10.75
N ASP A 231 -2.59 23.70 11.10
CA ASP A 231 -3.47 24.85 11.38
C ASP A 231 -3.91 24.80 12.85
N ILE A 232 -3.39 25.75 13.64
CA ILE A 232 -3.65 25.89 15.07
C ILE A 232 -5.08 26.40 15.33
N GLU A 233 -5.68 27.14 14.41
CA GLU A 233 -6.98 27.76 14.62
C GLU A 233 -8.14 26.77 14.48
N ASN A 234 -8.03 25.81 13.54
CA ASN A 234 -9.09 24.83 13.30
C ASN A 234 -8.76 23.40 13.77
N ASN A 235 -7.48 23.06 14.05
CA ASN A 235 -7.03 21.73 14.46
C ASN A 235 -7.51 20.57 13.53
N ARG A 236 -7.84 20.87 12.27
CA ARG A 236 -8.37 19.88 11.31
C ARG A 236 -7.34 19.34 10.35
N MET A 237 -6.15 19.96 10.32
CA MET A 237 -5.05 19.52 9.50
C MET A 237 -3.84 19.26 10.39
N TRP A 238 -3.30 18.06 10.27
CA TRP A 238 -2.12 17.62 11.01
C TRP A 238 -1.07 17.12 10.05
N LYS A 239 0.19 17.44 10.31
CA LYS A 239 1.34 16.89 9.60
C LYS A 239 1.80 15.67 10.37
N VAL A 240 2.04 14.60 9.64
CA VAL A 240 2.58 13.35 10.16
C VAL A 240 3.87 13.10 9.41
N GLU A 241 4.99 13.20 10.13
CA GLU A 241 6.32 12.95 9.60
C GLU A 241 6.59 11.45 9.70
N LEU A 242 6.93 10.87 8.56
CA LEU A 242 7.12 9.44 8.37
C LEU A 242 8.49 9.20 7.77
N LYS A 243 9.22 8.19 8.28
CA LYS A 243 10.46 7.72 7.67
C LYS A 243 10.32 6.30 7.15
N LEU A 244 10.65 6.07 5.88
CA LEU A 244 10.59 4.73 5.29
C LEU A 244 11.53 3.79 6.06
N THR A 245 11.00 2.66 6.54
CA THR A 245 11.82 1.68 7.26
C THR A 245 12.73 0.93 6.31
N SER A 246 13.92 0.55 6.78
CA SER A 246 14.83 -0.36 6.07
C SER A 246 15.01 -1.67 6.84
N ASP A 247 15.76 -2.60 6.27
CA ASP A 247 16.11 -3.88 6.94
C ASP A 247 16.84 -3.68 8.29
N ALA A 248 17.37 -2.48 8.54
CA ALA A 248 18.00 -2.10 9.80
C ALA A 248 17.00 -1.72 10.91
N ASP A 249 15.70 -1.59 10.61
CA ASP A 249 14.68 -1.29 11.64
C ASP A 249 14.55 -2.48 12.59
N GLN A 250 14.96 -2.28 13.84
CA GLN A 250 15.05 -3.35 14.84
C GLN A 250 13.69 -3.94 15.20
N GLN A 251 12.62 -3.13 15.21
CA GLN A 251 11.28 -3.61 15.54
C GLN A 251 10.69 -4.42 14.40
N LEU A 252 10.85 -3.96 13.16
CA LEU A 252 10.41 -4.68 11.97
C LEU A 252 11.18 -5.99 11.80
N SER A 253 12.50 -5.97 12.03
CA SER A 253 13.35 -7.17 11.99
C SER A 253 12.96 -8.20 13.07
N ALA A 254 12.70 -7.74 14.30
CA ALA A 254 12.22 -8.59 15.38
C ALA A 254 10.85 -9.21 15.08
N LEU A 255 9.91 -8.41 14.55
CA LEU A 255 8.60 -8.90 14.12
C LEU A 255 8.73 -9.95 13.01
N ALA A 256 9.51 -9.64 11.96
CA ALA A 256 9.72 -10.57 10.86
C ALA A 256 10.38 -11.88 11.32
N LYS A 257 11.30 -11.82 12.28
CA LYS A 257 11.92 -13.00 12.89
C LYS A 257 10.90 -13.83 13.67
N LEU A 258 10.13 -13.21 14.55
CA LEU A 258 9.08 -13.88 15.32
C LEU A 258 8.07 -14.57 14.41
N VAL A 259 7.59 -13.84 13.40
CA VAL A 259 6.64 -14.34 12.41
C VAL A 259 7.22 -15.53 11.63
N ARG A 260 8.52 -15.52 11.30
CA ARG A 260 9.21 -16.67 10.67
C ARG A 260 9.37 -17.87 11.60
N GLU A 261 9.55 -17.65 12.89
CA GLU A 261 9.65 -18.70 13.92
C GLU A 261 8.29 -19.34 14.20
N GLU A 262 7.21 -18.55 14.14
CA GLU A 262 5.83 -19.04 14.31
C GLU A 262 5.30 -19.75 13.06
N ALA A 263 5.73 -19.35 11.85
CA ALA A 263 5.34 -19.98 10.61
C ALA A 263 6.19 -21.25 10.31
N HIS A 264 5.56 -22.43 10.28
CA HIS A 264 6.28 -23.70 10.26
C HIS A 264 7.21 -23.88 9.04
N PRO A 265 8.50 -24.28 9.22
CA PRO A 265 9.48 -24.37 8.12
C PRO A 265 9.22 -25.44 7.04
N GLY A 266 8.17 -26.26 7.16
CA GLY A 266 7.90 -27.41 6.29
C GLY A 266 6.58 -27.39 5.53
N SER A 267 5.78 -26.32 5.65
CA SER A 267 4.48 -26.22 4.99
C SER A 267 4.61 -25.72 3.54
N SER A 268 3.71 -26.13 2.64
CA SER A 268 3.65 -25.55 1.29
C SER A 268 3.49 -24.03 1.34
N SER A 269 3.95 -23.32 0.30
CA SER A 269 3.90 -21.84 0.20
C SER A 269 2.54 -21.24 0.61
N TRP A 270 1.45 -21.87 0.19
CA TRP A 270 0.08 -21.48 0.51
C TRP A 270 -0.31 -21.66 1.98
N HIS A 271 0.19 -22.71 2.65
CA HIS A 271 -0.07 -22.94 4.08
C HIS A 271 0.63 -21.91 4.96
N ARG A 272 1.92 -21.64 4.67
CA ARG A 272 2.70 -20.63 5.40
C ARG A 272 2.02 -19.26 5.31
N MET A 273 1.47 -18.94 4.14
CA MET A 273 0.74 -17.71 3.89
C MET A 273 -0.62 -17.64 4.61
N GLY A 274 -1.32 -18.76 4.74
CA GLY A 274 -2.52 -18.85 5.57
C GLY A 274 -2.24 -18.58 7.04
N GLU A 275 -1.16 -19.16 7.57
CA GLU A 275 -0.70 -18.90 8.94
C GLU A 275 -0.36 -17.42 9.18
N LEU A 276 0.35 -16.79 8.23
CA LEU A 276 0.73 -15.38 8.28
C LEU A 276 -0.45 -14.40 8.26
N LEU A 277 -1.55 -14.74 7.59
CA LEU A 277 -2.72 -13.87 7.50
C LEU A 277 -3.67 -14.02 8.68
N LEU A 278 -3.76 -15.22 9.27
CA LEU A 278 -4.42 -15.42 10.56
C LEU A 278 -3.73 -14.67 11.70
N LEU A 279 -2.43 -14.39 11.53
CA LEU A 279 -1.64 -13.59 12.46
C LEU A 279 -1.96 -12.08 12.32
N LEU A 280 -2.21 -11.57 11.11
CA LEU A 280 -2.32 -10.13 10.83
C LEU A 280 -3.75 -9.54 10.86
N VAL A 281 -4.79 -10.36 11.06
CA VAL A 281 -6.21 -9.94 11.09
C VAL A 281 -6.70 -9.66 12.50
#